data_AF-A0A248VU11-F1
#
_entry.id   AF-A0A248VU11-F1
#
_cell.length_a   1.000
_cell.length_b   1.000
_cell.length_c   1.000
_cell.angle_alpha   90.00
_cell.angle_beta   90.00
_cell.angle_gamma   90.00
#
_symmetry.space_group_name_H-M   'P 1'
#
loop_
_entity.id
_entity.type
_entity.pdbx_description
1 polymer ?
#
loop_
_entity_poly.entity_id
_entity_poly.type
_entity_poly.pdbx_seq_one_letter_code
_entity_poly.pdbx_strand_id
1 'polypeptide(L)'
;MSDTTEKPADKAAEKPAERPYILHMFTATPQMSPFDVNMAADAGYQIIVPYCGVDAGMVANLTQDAIFSRGPKGVSRTGIFIGGRDVMLAADMLDSARKAMVPPFEVSVFADPSGSYTTAAALVALVERHLAKAFGMELGGKRVLILGGTGAVGRVAAAMAASLGADVAIASHTGQARAAHVSDDLNQRFGIVTKGVSTATPPELRAALGEAEIVLATALAGVQVVRSDDLAHARHLLIAADVNAVPPEGIAGVNVMNDGKPIDGVATAGGAIGIGALAIGNVKYQVEHRLFIRMRTGGKPVYLGFPQAFDEARAVAAGLG
;
A
#
# COMPACT_ATOMS: atom_id res chain seq x y z
N MET A 1 -10.30 -0.78 81.49
CA MET A 1 -9.27 -0.38 80.50
C MET A 1 -9.20 -1.47 79.44
N SER A 2 -9.73 -1.21 78.24
CA SER A 2 -9.24 -1.75 76.96
C SER A 2 -10.24 -1.31 75.89
N ASP A 3 -10.12 -0.05 75.48
CA ASP A 3 -10.76 0.47 74.28
C ASP A 3 -9.84 0.13 73.10
N THR A 4 -10.14 -0.96 72.40
CA THR A 4 -9.43 -1.36 71.18
C THR A 4 -10.21 -0.82 69.99
N THR A 5 -9.88 0.41 69.62
CA THR A 5 -10.27 1.02 68.35
C THR A 5 -9.41 0.42 67.23
N GLU A 6 -9.98 -0.53 66.49
CA GLU A 6 -9.40 -1.02 65.23
C GLU A 6 -9.43 0.09 64.18
N LYS A 7 -8.24 0.47 63.71
CA LYS A 7 -8.05 1.44 62.62
C LYS A 7 -8.47 0.77 61.30
N PRO A 8 -9.21 1.45 60.40
CA PRO A 8 -9.54 0.86 59.10
C PRO A 8 -8.27 0.64 58.30
N ALA A 9 -8.09 -0.56 57.76
CA ALA A 9 -7.01 -0.89 56.85
C ALA A 9 -7.05 0.03 55.63
N ASP A 10 -5.92 0.68 55.35
CA ASP A 10 -5.68 1.44 54.13
C ASP A 10 -5.91 0.52 52.92
N LYS A 11 -7.02 0.71 52.20
CA LYS A 11 -7.21 0.09 50.88
C LYS A 11 -6.14 0.68 49.97
N ALA A 12 -5.06 -0.06 49.75
CA ALA A 12 -4.11 0.24 48.70
C ALA A 12 -4.89 0.44 47.39
N ALA A 13 -4.97 1.68 46.91
CA ALA A 13 -5.62 1.98 45.66
C ALA A 13 -4.93 1.16 44.55
N GLU A 14 -5.66 0.22 43.93
CA GLU A 14 -5.20 -0.47 42.74
C GLU A 14 -4.72 0.59 41.74
N LYS A 15 -3.43 0.53 41.37
CA LYS A 15 -2.93 1.33 40.26
C LYS A 15 -3.83 1.02 39.05
N PRO A 16 -4.47 2.01 38.42
CA PRO A 16 -5.30 1.75 37.26
C PRO A 16 -4.46 1.00 36.23
N ALA A 17 -4.89 -0.20 35.85
CA ALA A 17 -4.24 -0.95 34.80
C ALA A 17 -4.09 -0.06 33.55
N GLU A 18 -2.92 -0.12 32.92
CA GLU A 18 -2.68 0.67 31.71
C GLU A 18 -3.73 0.31 30.66
N ARG A 19 -4.41 1.31 30.09
CA ARG A 19 -5.51 1.05 29.16
C ARG A 19 -4.99 0.25 27.94
N PRO A 20 -5.72 -0.74 27.41
CA PRO A 20 -5.24 -1.50 26.25
C PRO A 20 -5.19 -0.62 25.00
N TYR A 21 -4.29 -0.94 24.08
CA TYR A 21 -4.32 -0.42 22.71
C TYR A 21 -5.41 -1.15 21.92
N ILE A 22 -6.36 -0.39 21.36
CA ILE A 22 -7.50 -0.93 20.61
C ILE A 22 -7.40 -0.47 19.15
N LEU A 23 -7.59 -1.40 18.21
CA LEU A 23 -7.72 -1.11 16.79
C LEU A 23 -9.12 -1.53 16.32
N HIS A 24 -9.90 -0.58 15.82
CA HIS A 24 -11.15 -0.87 15.12
C HIS A 24 -10.83 -1.01 13.62
N MET A 25 -11.07 -2.17 13.04
CA MET A 25 -10.75 -2.43 11.64
C MET A 25 -12.04 -2.45 10.81
N PHE A 26 -12.19 -1.50 9.91
CA PHE A 26 -13.36 -1.37 9.03
C PHE A 26 -13.07 -1.99 7.67
N THR A 27 -14.00 -2.78 7.16
CA THR A 27 -13.96 -3.24 5.77
C THR A 27 -15.36 -3.35 5.18
N ALA A 28 -15.48 -3.00 3.90
CA ALA A 28 -16.69 -3.26 3.12
C ALA A 28 -16.86 -4.74 2.74
N THR A 29 -15.82 -5.58 2.93
CA THR A 29 -15.88 -7.01 2.63
C THR A 29 -16.54 -7.83 3.74
N PRO A 30 -16.96 -9.08 3.48
CA PRO A 30 -17.54 -9.95 4.51
C PRO A 30 -16.56 -10.35 5.63
N GLN A 31 -15.25 -10.20 5.41
CA GLN A 31 -14.21 -10.55 6.36
C GLN A 31 -13.07 -9.53 6.34
N MET A 32 -12.42 -9.35 7.49
CA MET A 32 -11.13 -8.65 7.59
C MET A 32 -9.99 -9.59 7.18
N SER A 33 -8.94 -9.02 6.59
CA SER A 33 -7.73 -9.75 6.22
C SER A 33 -7.01 -10.29 7.46
N PRO A 34 -6.73 -11.61 7.54
CA PRO A 34 -5.90 -12.15 8.61
C PRO A 34 -4.47 -11.59 8.61
N PHE A 35 -3.96 -11.20 7.44
CA PHE A 35 -2.66 -10.56 7.31
C PHE A 35 -2.64 -9.26 8.12
N ASP A 36 -3.61 -8.38 7.87
CA ASP A 36 -3.69 -7.05 8.50
C ASP A 36 -3.92 -7.18 10.02
N VAL A 37 -4.71 -8.18 10.45
CA VAL A 37 -4.90 -8.50 11.88
C VAL A 37 -3.59 -8.89 12.55
N ASN A 38 -2.80 -9.77 11.92
CA ASN A 38 -1.50 -10.19 12.46
C ASN A 38 -0.52 -9.01 12.52
N MET A 39 -0.45 -8.19 11.47
CA MET A 39 0.41 -6.99 11.44
C MET A 39 0.07 -6.00 12.55
N ALA A 40 -1.22 -5.78 12.80
CA ALA A 40 -1.67 -4.93 13.90
C ALA A 40 -1.31 -5.51 15.28
N ALA A 41 -1.45 -6.82 15.47
CA ALA A 41 -1.06 -7.49 16.71
C ALA A 41 0.46 -7.36 16.96
N ASP A 42 1.26 -7.64 15.94
CA ASP A 42 2.73 -7.52 15.99
C ASP A 42 3.21 -6.08 16.18
N ALA A 43 2.38 -5.08 15.86
CA ALA A 43 2.64 -3.66 16.15
C ALA A 43 2.27 -3.23 17.59
N GLY A 44 1.67 -4.13 18.37
CA GLY A 44 1.35 -3.94 19.79
C GLY A 44 -0.11 -3.54 20.08
N TYR A 45 -1.03 -3.72 19.13
CA TYR A 45 -2.46 -3.63 19.43
C TYR A 45 -2.93 -4.87 20.19
N GLN A 46 -3.61 -4.66 21.31
CA GLN A 46 -4.02 -5.75 22.23
C GLN A 46 -5.45 -6.22 21.97
N ILE A 47 -6.31 -5.31 21.52
CA ILE A 47 -7.70 -5.60 21.18
C ILE A 47 -7.90 -5.15 19.74
N ILE A 48 -8.21 -6.09 18.86
CA ILE A 48 -8.41 -5.85 17.44
C ILE A 48 -9.85 -6.28 17.12
N VAL A 49 -10.67 -5.32 16.71
CA VAL A 49 -12.11 -5.54 16.51
C VAL A 49 -12.43 -5.33 15.03
N PRO A 50 -12.72 -6.41 14.27
CA PRO A 50 -13.15 -6.28 12.89
C PRO A 50 -14.63 -5.92 12.79
N TYR A 51 -14.94 -4.95 11.94
CA TYR A 51 -16.28 -4.59 11.50
C TYR A 51 -16.34 -4.86 9.99
N CYS A 52 -17.13 -5.86 9.63
CA CYS A 52 -17.32 -6.29 8.24
C CYS A 52 -18.59 -5.68 7.65
N GLY A 53 -18.64 -5.55 6.32
CA GLY A 53 -19.77 -4.95 5.63
C GLY A 53 -19.98 -3.46 5.95
N VAL A 54 -18.92 -2.76 6.35
CA VAL A 54 -18.96 -1.31 6.62
C VAL A 54 -18.98 -0.56 5.29
N ASP A 55 -20.09 0.08 4.97
CA ASP A 55 -20.18 1.00 3.84
C ASP A 55 -19.65 2.41 4.19
N ALA A 56 -19.50 3.26 3.19
CA ALA A 56 -18.99 4.63 3.36
C ALA A 56 -19.85 5.50 4.30
N GLY A 57 -21.17 5.29 4.33
CA GLY A 57 -22.10 6.07 5.15
C GLY A 57 -22.00 5.73 6.64
N MET A 58 -21.54 4.54 6.98
CA MET A 58 -21.37 4.09 8.37
C MET A 58 -20.11 4.63 9.04
N VAL A 59 -19.08 5.01 8.27
CA VAL A 59 -17.74 5.31 8.80
C VAL A 59 -17.73 6.49 9.79
N ALA A 60 -18.48 7.55 9.50
CA ALA A 60 -18.51 8.73 10.37
C ALA A 60 -19.03 8.39 11.77
N ASN A 61 -20.16 7.68 11.85
CA ASN A 61 -20.76 7.30 13.13
C ASN A 61 -19.88 6.32 13.92
N LEU A 62 -19.33 5.29 13.26
CA LEU A 62 -18.40 4.36 13.90
C LEU A 62 -17.14 5.05 14.41
N THR A 63 -16.65 6.05 13.68
CA THR A 63 -15.51 6.87 14.11
C THR A 63 -15.88 7.69 15.35
N GLN A 64 -17.05 8.32 15.37
CA GLN A 64 -17.52 9.09 16.52
C GLN A 64 -17.69 8.22 17.78
N ASP A 65 -18.22 7.01 17.63
CA ASP A 65 -18.31 6.04 18.72
C ASP A 65 -16.92 5.67 19.27
N ALA A 66 -15.93 5.51 18.39
CA ALA A 66 -14.55 5.22 18.79
C ALA A 66 -13.87 6.38 19.54
N ILE A 67 -14.09 7.64 19.14
CA ILE A 67 -13.42 8.80 19.75
C ILE A 67 -14.04 9.24 21.09
N PHE A 68 -15.36 9.08 21.28
CA PHE A 68 -16.04 9.53 22.51
C PHE A 68 -16.08 8.48 23.64
N SER A 69 -15.81 7.22 23.36
CA SER A 69 -15.98 6.12 24.32
C SER A 69 -14.89 6.01 25.39
N ARG A 70 -13.74 6.72 25.27
CA ARG A 70 -12.56 6.49 26.13
C ARG A 70 -11.92 7.74 26.73
N GLY A 71 -12.44 8.94 26.47
CA GLY A 71 -11.87 10.21 26.92
C GLY A 71 -10.45 10.49 26.36
N PRO A 72 -9.84 11.66 26.65
CA PRO A 72 -8.61 12.10 25.97
C PRO A 72 -7.38 11.19 26.18
N LYS A 73 -7.25 10.57 27.37
CA LYS A 73 -6.16 9.60 27.60
C LYS A 73 -6.38 8.28 26.86
N GLY A 74 -7.65 7.86 26.70
CA GLY A 74 -7.99 6.61 26.04
C GLY A 74 -7.94 6.70 24.52
N VAL A 75 -8.31 7.86 23.96
CA VAL A 75 -8.33 8.09 22.51
C VAL A 75 -6.94 7.96 21.89
N SER A 76 -5.88 8.40 22.60
CA SER A 76 -4.48 8.20 22.20
C SER A 76 -4.04 6.73 22.09
N ARG A 77 -4.87 5.81 22.58
CA ARG A 77 -4.65 4.34 22.57
C ARG A 77 -5.72 3.62 21.76
N THR A 78 -6.42 4.35 20.90
CA THR A 78 -7.37 3.82 19.92
C THR A 78 -6.88 4.19 18.53
N GLY A 79 -7.00 3.27 17.58
CA GLY A 79 -6.79 3.52 16.16
C GLY A 79 -7.93 2.97 15.33
N ILE A 80 -7.99 3.41 14.08
CA ILE A 80 -8.87 2.84 13.06
C ILE A 80 -8.02 2.34 11.90
N PHE A 81 -8.27 1.13 11.43
CA PHE A 81 -7.72 0.62 10.18
C PHE A 81 -8.84 0.44 9.15
N ILE A 82 -8.58 0.77 7.89
CA ILE A 82 -9.52 0.62 6.78
C ILE A 82 -8.92 -0.35 5.78
N GLY A 83 -9.47 -1.56 5.75
CA GLY A 83 -9.11 -2.60 4.80
C GLY A 83 -10.03 -2.60 3.58
N GLY A 84 -10.26 -3.80 3.03
CA GLY A 84 -11.15 -4.01 1.89
C GLY A 84 -10.40 -4.18 0.57
N ARG A 85 -11.11 -4.02 -0.56
CA ARG A 85 -10.54 -4.27 -1.91
C ARG A 85 -10.56 -3.04 -2.82
N ASP A 86 -11.45 -2.10 -2.55
CA ASP A 86 -11.64 -0.91 -3.39
C ASP A 86 -10.78 0.24 -2.85
N VAL A 87 -9.82 0.65 -3.67
CA VAL A 87 -8.84 1.70 -3.33
C VAL A 87 -9.46 3.08 -3.21
N MET A 88 -10.54 3.36 -3.95
CA MET A 88 -11.21 4.64 -3.97
C MET A 88 -12.15 4.74 -2.78
N LEU A 89 -12.91 3.66 -2.53
CA LEU A 89 -13.75 3.56 -1.33
C LEU A 89 -12.91 3.68 -0.06
N ALA A 90 -11.76 3.00 0.03
CA ALA A 90 -10.89 3.12 1.20
C ALA A 90 -10.38 4.55 1.41
N ALA A 91 -10.06 5.28 0.33
CA ALA A 91 -9.68 6.69 0.40
C ALA A 91 -10.84 7.57 0.88
N ASP A 92 -12.07 7.34 0.40
CA ASP A 92 -13.26 8.05 0.85
C ASP A 92 -13.59 7.75 2.32
N MET A 93 -13.46 6.50 2.75
CA MET A 93 -13.63 6.09 4.14
C MET A 93 -12.58 6.76 5.05
N LEU A 94 -11.33 6.84 4.62
CA LEU A 94 -10.26 7.51 5.37
C LEU A 94 -10.56 9.00 5.57
N ASP A 95 -10.99 9.68 4.50
CA ASP A 95 -11.38 11.09 4.54
C ASP A 95 -12.63 11.32 5.40
N SER A 96 -13.63 10.44 5.30
CA SER A 96 -14.83 10.46 6.15
C SER A 96 -14.49 10.31 7.63
N ALA A 97 -13.65 9.33 7.98
CA ALA A 97 -13.18 9.14 9.35
C ALA A 97 -12.43 10.38 9.86
N ARG A 98 -11.52 10.94 9.06
CA ARG A 98 -10.79 12.16 9.41
C ARG A 98 -11.72 13.36 9.67
N LYS A 99 -12.76 13.54 8.85
CA LYS A 99 -13.75 14.62 8.99
C LYS A 99 -14.66 14.43 10.20
N ALA A 100 -14.84 13.20 10.68
CA ALA A 100 -15.68 12.88 11.82
C ALA A 100 -15.01 13.15 13.19
N MET A 101 -13.73 13.52 13.21
CA MET A 101 -12.96 13.80 14.42
C MET A 101 -13.39 15.11 15.09
N VAL A 102 -13.33 15.17 16.43
CA VAL A 102 -13.72 16.35 17.22
C VAL A 102 -12.65 16.64 18.26
N PRO A 103 -11.73 17.59 18.03
CA PRO A 103 -10.67 17.88 18.99
C PRO A 103 -11.20 18.19 20.41
N PRO A 104 -10.56 17.64 21.47
CA PRO A 104 -9.33 16.85 21.48
C PRO A 104 -9.55 15.32 21.31
N PHE A 105 -10.73 14.88 20.90
CA PHE A 105 -11.09 13.48 20.67
C PHE A 105 -10.76 13.06 19.24
N GLU A 106 -9.54 12.60 19.04
CA GLU A 106 -9.03 12.20 17.72
C GLU A 106 -8.23 10.91 17.83
N VAL A 107 -8.40 10.01 16.86
CA VAL A 107 -7.63 8.77 16.74
C VAL A 107 -6.83 8.76 15.46
N SER A 108 -5.75 7.98 15.43
CA SER A 108 -5.04 7.70 14.19
C SER A 108 -5.86 6.79 13.29
N VAL A 109 -5.81 7.02 11.97
CA VAL A 109 -6.49 6.21 10.95
C VAL A 109 -5.50 5.79 9.88
N PHE A 110 -5.53 4.53 9.47
CA PHE A 110 -4.69 3.99 8.39
C PHE A 110 -5.54 3.18 7.41
N ALA A 111 -5.43 3.49 6.12
CA ALA A 111 -6.07 2.71 5.06
C ALA A 111 -5.02 1.91 4.26
N ASP A 112 -5.27 0.62 4.05
CA ASP A 112 -4.46 -0.22 3.17
C ASP A 112 -5.30 -1.37 2.56
N PRO A 113 -6.21 -1.07 1.62
CA PRO A 113 -7.14 -2.07 1.09
C PRO A 113 -6.36 -3.19 0.39
N SER A 114 -6.42 -4.40 0.96
CA SER A 114 -5.73 -5.61 0.49
C SER A 114 -4.22 -5.42 0.36
N GLY A 115 -3.62 -4.56 1.19
CA GLY A 115 -2.19 -4.27 1.11
C GLY A 115 -1.78 -3.42 -0.09
N SER A 116 -2.73 -2.84 -0.84
CA SER A 116 -2.42 -2.21 -2.12
C SER A 116 -1.65 -0.89 -2.01
N TYR A 117 -1.85 -0.12 -0.94
CA TYR A 117 -1.14 1.14 -0.74
C TYR A 117 0.31 0.86 -0.40
N THR A 118 0.56 -0.04 0.55
CA THR A 118 1.91 -0.40 0.99
C THR A 118 2.67 -1.20 -0.08
N THR A 119 1.99 -2.06 -0.85
CA THR A 119 2.62 -2.78 -1.97
C THR A 119 3.00 -1.84 -3.09
N ALA A 120 2.11 -0.94 -3.51
CA ALA A 120 2.42 0.05 -4.54
C ALA A 120 3.52 1.02 -4.09
N ALA A 121 3.49 1.44 -2.82
CA ALA A 121 4.53 2.27 -2.23
C ALA A 121 5.91 1.59 -2.27
N ALA A 122 5.99 0.34 -1.81
CA ALA A 122 7.22 -0.45 -1.83
C ALA A 122 7.75 -0.66 -3.25
N LEU A 123 6.84 -0.99 -4.19
CA LEU A 123 7.15 -1.18 -5.60
C LEU A 123 7.79 0.07 -6.22
N VAL A 124 7.12 1.23 -6.10
CA VAL A 124 7.60 2.48 -6.70
C VAL A 124 8.88 2.97 -6.00
N ALA A 125 8.99 2.85 -4.67
CA ALA A 125 10.18 3.26 -3.93
C ALA A 125 11.43 2.42 -4.29
N LEU A 126 11.27 1.11 -4.49
CA LEU A 126 12.37 0.27 -4.95
C LEU A 126 12.77 0.57 -6.39
N VAL A 127 11.81 0.87 -7.26
CA VAL A 127 12.09 1.33 -8.63
C VAL A 127 12.87 2.64 -8.61
N GLU A 128 12.45 3.65 -7.85
CA GLU A 128 13.20 4.91 -7.71
C GLU A 128 14.62 4.69 -7.21
N ARG A 129 14.77 3.88 -6.16
CA ARG A 129 16.06 3.54 -5.57
C ARG A 129 17.00 2.89 -6.60
N HIS A 130 16.53 1.87 -7.31
CA HIS A 130 17.35 1.17 -8.29
C HIS A 130 17.61 2.01 -9.54
N LEU A 131 16.67 2.85 -9.95
CA LEU A 131 16.85 3.78 -11.06
C LEU A 131 17.96 4.80 -10.76
N ALA A 132 17.98 5.33 -9.54
CA ALA A 132 19.05 6.20 -9.07
C ALA A 132 20.38 5.44 -8.94
N LYS A 133 20.39 4.27 -8.29
CA LYS A 133 21.61 3.52 -7.97
C LYS A 133 22.28 2.90 -9.20
N ALA A 134 21.52 2.30 -10.11
CA ALA A 134 22.07 1.56 -11.25
C ALA A 134 22.21 2.42 -12.51
N PHE A 135 21.37 3.44 -12.68
CA PHE A 135 21.32 4.24 -13.91
C PHE A 135 21.61 5.74 -13.69
N GLY A 136 21.69 6.22 -12.44
CA GLY A 136 21.87 7.64 -12.14
C GLY A 136 20.70 8.50 -12.62
N MET A 137 19.49 7.93 -12.66
CA MET A 137 18.29 8.55 -13.21
C MET A 137 17.19 8.70 -12.16
N GLU A 138 16.28 9.64 -12.42
CA GLU A 138 15.05 9.82 -11.65
C GLU A 138 13.84 9.30 -12.43
N LEU A 139 12.75 9.02 -11.70
CA LEU A 139 11.51 8.47 -12.27
C LEU A 139 10.79 9.48 -13.17
N GLY A 140 10.93 10.78 -12.88
CA GLY A 140 10.34 11.85 -13.68
C GLY A 140 10.74 11.76 -15.16
N GLY A 141 9.75 11.87 -16.04
CA GLY A 141 9.91 11.78 -17.49
C GLY A 141 10.14 10.37 -18.04
N LYS A 142 10.22 9.33 -17.20
CA LYS A 142 10.36 7.94 -17.68
C LYS A 142 9.03 7.37 -18.15
N ARG A 143 9.08 6.54 -19.19
CA ARG A 143 7.92 5.81 -19.71
C ARG A 143 7.67 4.55 -18.86
N VAL A 144 6.63 4.59 -18.04
CA VAL A 144 6.25 3.51 -17.11
C VAL A 144 5.04 2.76 -17.67
N LEU A 145 5.20 1.49 -17.98
CA LEU A 145 4.11 0.59 -18.37
C LEU A 145 3.67 -0.27 -17.17
N ILE A 146 2.40 -0.20 -16.81
CA ILE A 146 1.84 -0.95 -15.67
C ILE A 146 0.91 -2.06 -16.15
N LEU A 147 1.43 -3.28 -16.21
CA LEU A 147 0.71 -4.49 -16.61
C LEU A 147 -0.16 -4.99 -15.45
N GLY A 148 -1.44 -5.24 -15.72
CA GLY A 148 -2.42 -5.43 -14.64
C GLY A 148 -2.78 -4.11 -13.94
N GLY A 149 -2.49 -2.97 -14.57
CA GLY A 149 -2.66 -1.63 -14.01
C GLY A 149 -4.09 -1.28 -13.59
N THR A 150 -5.09 -2.01 -14.08
CA THR A 150 -6.51 -1.78 -13.70
C THR A 150 -6.87 -2.31 -12.31
N GLY A 151 -5.99 -3.09 -11.67
CA GLY A 151 -6.15 -3.61 -10.31
C GLY A 151 -5.71 -2.63 -9.23
N ALA A 152 -5.97 -2.96 -7.95
CA ALA A 152 -5.73 -2.08 -6.81
C ALA A 152 -4.27 -1.57 -6.73
N VAL A 153 -3.30 -2.49 -6.73
CA VAL A 153 -1.86 -2.13 -6.70
C VAL A 153 -1.47 -1.28 -7.91
N GLY A 154 -1.91 -1.69 -9.10
CA GLY A 154 -1.60 -0.99 -10.35
C GLY A 154 -2.11 0.45 -10.38
N ARG A 155 -3.35 0.69 -9.92
CA ARG A 155 -3.94 2.03 -9.84
C ARG A 155 -3.18 2.96 -8.91
N VAL A 156 -2.80 2.45 -7.73
CA VAL A 156 -2.07 3.25 -6.74
C VAL A 156 -0.63 3.50 -7.21
N ALA A 157 0.02 2.51 -7.81
CA ALA A 157 1.35 2.68 -8.41
C ALA A 157 1.32 3.70 -9.56
N ALA A 158 0.26 3.68 -10.39
CA ALA A 158 0.04 4.69 -11.44
C ALA A 158 -0.09 6.09 -10.86
N ALA A 159 -0.89 6.26 -9.80
CA ALA A 159 -1.05 7.54 -9.14
C ALA A 159 0.28 8.07 -8.59
N MET A 160 1.05 7.23 -7.88
CA MET A 160 2.36 7.62 -7.35
C MET A 160 3.35 7.98 -8.45
N ALA A 161 3.53 7.12 -9.46
CA ALA A 161 4.49 7.35 -10.54
C ALA A 161 4.14 8.61 -11.35
N ALA A 162 2.86 8.83 -11.67
CA ALA A 162 2.41 10.01 -12.40
C ALA A 162 2.57 11.30 -11.57
N SER A 163 2.32 11.25 -10.25
CA SER A 163 2.59 12.40 -9.36
C SER A 163 4.08 12.76 -9.28
N LEU A 164 4.98 11.85 -9.63
CA LEU A 164 6.43 12.10 -9.76
C LEU A 164 6.85 12.54 -11.16
N GLY A 165 5.89 12.75 -12.06
CA GLY A 165 6.13 13.23 -13.42
C GLY A 165 6.52 12.14 -14.43
N ALA A 166 6.31 10.86 -14.13
CA ALA A 166 6.49 9.79 -15.11
C ALA A 166 5.40 9.83 -16.20
N ASP A 167 5.72 9.38 -17.42
CA ASP A 167 4.74 9.10 -18.48
C ASP A 167 4.16 7.69 -18.26
N VAL A 168 3.01 7.64 -17.60
CA VAL A 168 2.41 6.38 -17.13
C VAL A 168 1.38 5.84 -18.13
N ALA A 169 1.59 4.61 -18.58
CA ALA A 169 0.65 3.80 -19.34
C ALA A 169 0.02 2.70 -18.46
N ILE A 170 -1.28 2.78 -18.23
CA ILE A 170 -2.06 1.76 -17.51
C ILE A 170 -2.54 0.71 -18.52
N ALA A 171 -2.05 -0.52 -18.39
CA ALA A 171 -2.39 -1.58 -19.33
C ALA A 171 -3.57 -2.44 -18.88
N SER A 172 -4.38 -2.85 -19.86
CA SER A 172 -5.44 -3.84 -19.68
C SER A 172 -5.32 -4.97 -20.70
N HIS A 173 -5.31 -6.21 -20.21
CA HIS A 173 -5.37 -7.42 -21.04
C HIS A 173 -6.78 -7.67 -21.61
N THR A 174 -7.81 -6.95 -21.13
CA THR A 174 -9.19 -7.09 -21.65
C THR A 174 -9.53 -6.05 -22.72
N GLY A 175 -8.60 -5.15 -23.06
CA GLY A 175 -8.78 -4.16 -24.13
C GLY A 175 -8.73 -2.70 -23.70
N GLN A 176 -8.66 -1.83 -24.71
CA GLN A 176 -8.44 -0.38 -24.59
C GLN A 176 -9.50 0.35 -23.74
N ALA A 177 -10.78 0.01 -23.89
CA ALA A 177 -11.86 0.73 -23.22
C ALA A 177 -11.73 0.67 -21.68
N ARG A 178 -11.38 -0.51 -21.14
CA ARG A 178 -11.16 -0.68 -19.69
C ARG A 178 -9.94 0.10 -19.23
N ALA A 179 -8.86 0.09 -20.00
CA ALA A 179 -7.63 0.81 -19.67
C ALA A 179 -7.88 2.33 -19.64
N ALA A 180 -8.55 2.87 -20.67
CA ALA A 180 -8.88 4.28 -20.77
C ALA A 180 -9.78 4.74 -19.62
N HIS A 181 -10.86 4.00 -19.34
CA HIS A 181 -11.77 4.35 -18.24
C HIS A 181 -11.04 4.43 -16.88
N VAL A 182 -10.19 3.45 -16.55
CA VAL A 182 -9.42 3.50 -15.29
C VAL A 182 -8.43 4.66 -15.27
N SER A 183 -7.81 4.97 -16.40
CA SER A 183 -6.91 6.12 -16.54
C SER A 183 -7.66 7.43 -16.29
N ASP A 184 -8.84 7.60 -16.89
CA ASP A 184 -9.65 8.81 -16.74
C ASP A 184 -10.12 9.00 -15.29
N ASP A 185 -10.56 7.92 -14.63
CA ASP A 185 -10.96 7.94 -13.22
C ASP A 185 -9.82 8.39 -12.31
N LEU A 186 -8.59 7.89 -12.54
CA LEU A 186 -7.42 8.27 -11.74
C LEU A 186 -6.99 9.71 -12.02
N ASN A 187 -6.98 10.12 -13.29
CA ASN A 187 -6.67 11.49 -13.71
C ASN A 187 -7.62 12.49 -13.03
N GLN A 188 -8.92 12.21 -13.06
CA GLN A 188 -9.93 13.04 -12.42
C GLN A 188 -9.75 13.07 -10.90
N ARG A 189 -9.51 11.92 -10.25
CA ARG A 189 -9.43 11.84 -8.79
C ARG A 189 -8.20 12.52 -8.22
N PHE A 190 -7.04 12.32 -8.86
CA PHE A 190 -5.76 12.71 -8.29
C PHE A 190 -5.13 13.93 -8.95
N GLY A 191 -5.74 14.48 -10.01
CA GLY A 191 -5.19 15.61 -10.76
C GLY A 191 -3.86 15.27 -11.44
N ILE A 192 -3.75 14.04 -11.94
CA ILE A 192 -2.57 13.49 -12.61
C ILE A 192 -2.85 13.26 -14.10
N VAL A 193 -1.82 12.84 -14.83
CA VAL A 193 -1.94 12.47 -16.25
C VAL A 193 -1.37 11.07 -16.47
N THR A 194 -2.26 10.12 -16.75
CA THR A 194 -1.96 8.78 -17.24
C THR A 194 -2.68 8.54 -18.56
N LYS A 195 -2.25 7.50 -19.30
CA LYS A 195 -2.95 7.00 -20.49
C LYS A 195 -3.30 5.53 -20.35
N GLY A 196 -4.47 5.12 -20.87
CA GLY A 196 -4.84 3.72 -20.97
C GLY A 196 -4.26 3.08 -22.24
N VAL A 197 -3.74 1.86 -22.13
CA VAL A 197 -3.26 1.07 -23.28
C VAL A 197 -3.81 -0.36 -23.27
N SER A 198 -4.13 -0.89 -24.44
CA SER A 198 -4.49 -2.29 -24.62
C SER A 198 -3.22 -3.15 -24.65
N THR A 199 -3.27 -4.30 -23.99
CA THR A 199 -2.29 -5.39 -24.11
C THR A 199 -3.03 -6.72 -24.26
N ALA A 200 -4.16 -6.70 -24.97
CA ALA A 200 -5.05 -7.85 -25.12
C ALA A 200 -4.49 -8.88 -26.11
N THR A 201 -3.61 -8.43 -27.01
CA THR A 201 -2.93 -9.30 -27.97
C THR A 201 -1.40 -9.20 -27.84
N PRO A 202 -0.65 -10.24 -28.25
CA PRO A 202 0.82 -10.18 -28.22
C PRO A 202 1.41 -9.00 -29.02
N PRO A 203 0.91 -8.63 -30.22
CA PRO A 203 1.40 -7.44 -30.91
C PRO A 203 1.20 -6.13 -30.12
N GLU A 204 0.06 -5.96 -29.47
CA GLU A 204 -0.22 -4.79 -28.62
C GLU A 204 0.73 -4.74 -27.40
N LEU A 205 0.91 -5.88 -26.71
CA LEU A 205 1.86 -5.99 -25.60
C LEU A 205 3.28 -5.64 -26.05
N ARG A 206 3.75 -6.22 -27.16
CA ARG A 206 5.09 -6.00 -27.67
C ARG A 206 5.31 -4.56 -28.14
N ALA A 207 4.30 -3.92 -28.71
CA ALA A 207 4.36 -2.50 -29.05
C ALA A 207 4.50 -1.64 -27.78
N ALA A 208 3.71 -1.91 -26.74
CA ALA A 208 3.80 -1.20 -25.47
C ALA A 208 5.16 -1.43 -24.77
N LEU A 209 5.67 -2.67 -24.76
CA LEU A 209 6.99 -3.02 -24.24
C LEU A 209 8.12 -2.31 -25.01
N GLY A 210 7.96 -2.14 -26.31
CA GLY A 210 8.92 -1.46 -27.18
C GLY A 210 9.22 -0.03 -26.75
N GLU A 211 8.25 0.65 -26.13
CA GLU A 211 8.36 2.03 -25.68
C GLU A 211 8.71 2.16 -24.18
N ALA A 212 8.52 1.09 -23.39
CA ALA A 212 8.65 1.17 -21.95
C ALA A 212 10.13 1.23 -21.50
N GLU A 213 10.42 2.14 -20.58
CA GLU A 213 11.69 2.18 -19.84
C GLU A 213 11.57 1.44 -18.50
N ILE A 214 10.37 1.42 -17.92
CA ILE A 214 10.06 0.75 -16.67
C ILE A 214 8.78 -0.06 -16.88
N VAL A 215 8.81 -1.33 -16.48
CA VAL A 215 7.63 -2.21 -16.52
C VAL A 215 7.29 -2.65 -15.10
N LEU A 216 6.06 -2.38 -14.68
CA LEU A 216 5.51 -2.82 -13.41
C LEU A 216 4.46 -3.90 -13.67
N ALA A 217 4.71 -5.15 -13.26
CA ALA A 217 3.72 -6.22 -13.28
C ALA A 217 2.97 -6.26 -11.96
N THR A 218 1.69 -5.87 -12.02
CA THR A 218 0.75 -5.85 -10.90
C THR A 218 -0.45 -6.76 -11.16
N ALA A 219 -0.23 -7.85 -11.90
CA ALA A 219 -1.25 -8.82 -12.27
C ALA A 219 -1.66 -9.71 -11.10
N LEU A 220 -2.68 -10.54 -11.31
CA LEU A 220 -3.11 -11.53 -10.32
C LEU A 220 -2.00 -12.57 -10.08
N ALA A 221 -2.00 -13.15 -8.89
CA ALA A 221 -1.07 -14.20 -8.52
C ALA A 221 -1.13 -15.38 -9.51
N GLY A 222 0.04 -15.89 -9.91
CA GLY A 222 0.17 -17.02 -10.84
C GLY A 222 -0.11 -16.69 -12.31
N VAL A 223 -0.22 -15.40 -12.67
CA VAL A 223 -0.42 -14.96 -14.05
C VAL A 223 0.87 -14.36 -14.62
N GLN A 224 1.47 -15.05 -15.60
CA GLN A 224 2.58 -14.50 -16.37
C GLN A 224 2.06 -13.55 -17.46
N VAL A 225 2.40 -12.27 -17.33
CA VAL A 225 2.00 -11.19 -18.24
C VAL A 225 3.05 -10.83 -19.28
N VAL A 226 4.32 -11.20 -19.06
CA VAL A 226 5.40 -11.03 -20.04
C VAL A 226 6.18 -12.35 -20.14
N ARG A 227 6.24 -12.93 -21.35
CA ARG A 227 7.00 -14.14 -21.63
C ARG A 227 8.41 -13.80 -22.10
N SER A 228 9.31 -14.78 -22.11
CA SER A 228 10.69 -14.60 -22.57
C SER A 228 10.78 -14.03 -23.99
N ASP A 229 9.94 -14.50 -24.91
CA ASP A 229 9.92 -13.99 -26.30
C ASP A 229 9.42 -12.54 -26.41
N ASP A 230 8.63 -12.06 -25.44
CA ASP A 230 8.16 -10.68 -25.42
C ASP A 230 9.26 -9.71 -24.97
N LEU A 231 10.20 -10.16 -24.12
CA LEU A 231 11.34 -9.35 -23.65
C LEU A 231 12.30 -8.94 -24.78
N ALA A 232 12.37 -9.72 -25.85
CA ALA A 232 13.13 -9.37 -27.06
C ALA A 232 12.60 -8.08 -27.74
N HIS A 233 11.39 -7.64 -27.39
CA HIS A 233 10.81 -6.40 -27.90
C HIS A 233 11.04 -5.20 -26.97
N ALA A 234 11.53 -5.39 -25.74
CA ALA A 234 11.69 -4.33 -24.74
C ALA A 234 12.99 -3.55 -24.94
N ARG A 235 13.03 -2.71 -25.98
CA ARG A 235 14.25 -2.05 -26.50
C ARG A 235 14.83 -0.94 -25.61
N HIS A 236 14.01 -0.39 -24.72
CA HIS A 236 14.37 0.73 -23.85
C HIS A 236 14.34 0.36 -22.36
N LEU A 237 14.08 -0.90 -22.04
CA LEU A 237 13.84 -1.34 -20.68
C LEU A 237 15.07 -1.13 -19.79
N LEU A 238 14.87 -0.49 -18.65
CA LEU A 238 15.84 -0.29 -17.58
C LEU A 238 15.49 -1.18 -16.39
N ILE A 239 14.23 -1.16 -15.96
CA ILE A 239 13.76 -1.87 -14.76
C ILE A 239 12.46 -2.61 -15.07
N ALA A 240 12.40 -3.90 -14.71
CA ALA A 240 11.16 -4.65 -14.62
C ALA A 240 10.91 -5.08 -13.17
N ALA A 241 9.76 -4.72 -12.62
CA ALA A 241 9.40 -5.04 -11.25
C ALA A 241 8.10 -5.84 -11.20
N ASP A 242 8.09 -6.94 -10.46
CA ASP A 242 7.01 -7.91 -10.45
C ASP A 242 6.53 -8.19 -9.03
N VAL A 243 5.25 -7.95 -8.77
CA VAL A 243 4.64 -8.20 -7.45
C VAL A 243 4.12 -9.64 -7.30
N ASN A 244 4.19 -10.47 -8.34
CA ASN A 244 3.71 -11.84 -8.30
C ASN A 244 4.70 -12.77 -7.60
N ALA A 245 4.33 -13.25 -6.41
CA ALA A 245 5.10 -14.24 -5.65
C ALA A 245 4.73 -15.70 -5.98
N VAL A 246 3.71 -15.93 -6.81
CA VAL A 246 3.18 -17.26 -7.12
C VAL A 246 3.62 -17.69 -8.52
N PRO A 247 4.31 -18.84 -8.68
CA PRO A 247 4.76 -19.32 -9.99
C PRO A 247 3.61 -19.52 -10.99
N PRO A 248 3.85 -19.29 -12.30
CA PRO A 248 5.08 -18.73 -12.88
C PRO A 248 5.27 -17.24 -12.52
N GLU A 249 6.48 -16.68 -12.68
CA GLU A 249 6.68 -15.24 -12.49
C GLU A 249 5.77 -14.44 -13.42
N GLY A 250 5.33 -13.27 -12.97
CA GLY A 250 4.57 -12.30 -13.76
C GLY A 250 5.37 -11.80 -14.97
N ILE A 251 6.66 -11.54 -14.78
CA ILE A 251 7.61 -11.24 -15.85
C ILE A 251 8.66 -12.34 -15.89
N ALA A 252 8.78 -13.04 -17.02
CA ALA A 252 9.78 -14.08 -17.21
C ALA A 252 11.20 -13.56 -16.86
N GLY A 253 11.97 -14.35 -16.11
CA GLY A 253 13.33 -13.98 -15.69
C GLY A 253 13.40 -13.06 -14.46
N VAL A 254 12.27 -12.49 -13.99
CA VAL A 254 12.21 -11.70 -12.75
C VAL A 254 11.87 -12.60 -11.57
N ASN A 255 12.82 -13.45 -11.17
CA ASN A 255 12.75 -14.25 -9.94
C ASN A 255 12.28 -13.42 -8.73
N VAL A 256 11.46 -14.04 -7.88
CA VAL A 256 10.86 -13.41 -6.69
C VAL A 256 11.86 -12.78 -5.72
N MET A 257 13.11 -13.25 -5.68
CA MET A 257 14.19 -12.72 -4.83
C MET A 257 15.05 -11.65 -5.50
N ASN A 258 14.81 -11.34 -6.78
CA ASN A 258 15.62 -10.33 -7.48
C ASN A 258 15.49 -8.97 -6.78
N ASP A 259 16.63 -8.34 -6.54
CA ASP A 259 16.74 -6.99 -6.01
C ASP A 259 17.80 -6.25 -6.82
N GLY A 260 17.40 -5.73 -7.99
CA GLY A 260 18.29 -5.08 -8.95
C GLY A 260 19.23 -6.06 -9.67
N LYS A 261 18.76 -7.26 -9.99
CA LYS A 261 19.53 -8.29 -10.70
C LYS A 261 19.31 -8.23 -12.21
N PRO A 262 20.31 -8.52 -13.07
CA PRO A 262 20.12 -8.53 -14.51
C PRO A 262 18.97 -9.44 -14.96
N ILE A 263 18.26 -9.03 -16.02
CA ILE A 263 17.23 -9.82 -16.69
C ILE A 263 17.79 -10.33 -18.01
N ASP A 264 17.78 -11.65 -18.20
CA ASP A 264 18.21 -12.27 -19.45
C ASP A 264 17.18 -12.07 -20.58
N GLY A 265 17.65 -12.02 -21.82
CA GLY A 265 16.77 -11.96 -23.00
C GLY A 265 16.19 -10.57 -23.32
N VAL A 266 16.58 -9.52 -22.59
CA VAL A 266 16.17 -8.14 -22.88
C VAL A 266 17.03 -7.53 -23.98
N ALA A 267 16.39 -7.03 -25.04
CA ALA A 267 17.07 -6.45 -26.20
C ALA A 267 17.47 -4.97 -26.02
N THR A 268 18.18 -4.66 -24.92
CA THR A 268 18.64 -3.29 -24.60
C THR A 268 20.16 -3.26 -24.43
N ALA A 269 20.81 -2.25 -24.99
CA ALA A 269 22.28 -2.14 -25.01
C ALA A 269 22.90 -1.99 -23.60
N GLY A 270 22.15 -1.44 -22.65
CA GLY A 270 22.59 -1.24 -21.26
C GLY A 270 22.25 -2.37 -20.29
N GLY A 271 21.58 -3.43 -20.76
CA GLY A 271 20.90 -4.39 -19.89
C GLY A 271 19.70 -3.80 -19.13
N ALA A 272 18.91 -4.68 -18.53
CA ALA A 272 17.81 -4.30 -17.64
C ALA A 272 17.93 -5.07 -16.33
N ILE A 273 17.38 -4.53 -15.26
CA ILE A 273 17.37 -5.17 -13.94
C ILE A 273 15.95 -5.50 -13.46
N GLY A 274 15.84 -6.61 -12.74
CA GLY A 274 14.62 -7.17 -12.17
C GLY A 274 14.50 -6.86 -10.68
N ILE A 275 13.27 -6.61 -10.25
CA ILE A 275 12.89 -6.51 -8.83
C ILE A 275 11.71 -7.47 -8.60
N GLY A 276 11.94 -8.50 -7.79
CA GLY A 276 10.99 -9.56 -7.55
C GLY A 276 10.06 -9.32 -6.36
N ALA A 277 9.00 -10.12 -6.30
CA ALA A 277 7.90 -9.95 -5.35
C ALA A 277 8.31 -10.04 -3.88
N LEU A 278 9.33 -10.82 -3.51
CA LEU A 278 9.79 -10.92 -2.13
C LEU A 278 10.71 -9.76 -1.73
N ALA A 279 11.46 -9.16 -2.67
CA ALA A 279 12.18 -7.91 -2.42
C ALA A 279 11.19 -6.77 -2.15
N ILE A 280 10.14 -6.66 -2.97
CA ILE A 280 9.04 -5.71 -2.78
C ILE A 280 8.27 -6.00 -1.49
N GLY A 281 7.94 -7.28 -1.26
CA GLY A 281 7.20 -7.74 -0.09
C GLY A 281 7.92 -7.46 1.22
N ASN A 282 9.24 -7.55 1.26
CA ASN A 282 10.04 -7.20 2.43
C ASN A 282 9.90 -5.71 2.81
N VAL A 283 9.96 -4.81 1.82
CA VAL A 283 9.73 -3.37 2.07
C VAL A 283 8.28 -3.13 2.48
N LYS A 284 7.31 -3.72 1.76
CA LYS A 284 5.88 -3.63 2.06
C LYS A 284 5.57 -4.00 3.52
N TYR A 285 6.07 -5.16 3.95
CA TYR A 285 5.88 -5.65 5.32
C TYR A 285 6.38 -4.64 6.36
N GLN A 286 7.60 -4.12 6.17
CA GLN A 286 8.16 -3.13 7.08
C GLN A 286 7.38 -1.82 7.08
N VAL A 287 6.94 -1.35 5.91
CA VAL A 287 6.13 -0.12 5.79
C VAL A 287 4.84 -0.26 6.59
N GLU A 288 4.06 -1.31 6.35
CA GLU A 288 2.78 -1.50 7.03
C GLU A 288 2.96 -1.61 8.55
N HIS A 289 3.96 -2.39 9.01
CA HIS A 289 4.27 -2.52 10.44
C HIS A 289 4.65 -1.18 11.07
N ARG A 290 5.51 -0.41 10.41
CA ARG A 290 5.94 0.91 10.90
C ARG A 290 4.81 1.92 10.92
N LEU A 291 3.89 1.89 9.96
CA LEU A 291 2.70 2.74 9.94
C LEU A 291 1.77 2.43 11.13
N PHE A 292 1.54 1.14 11.43
CA PHE A 292 0.81 0.76 12.66
C PHE A 292 1.52 1.23 13.93
N ILE A 293 2.84 1.09 14.02
CA ILE A 293 3.61 1.61 15.16
C ILE A 293 3.46 3.13 15.27
N ARG A 294 3.54 3.86 14.15
CA ARG A 294 3.42 5.32 14.11
C ARG A 294 2.06 5.79 14.62
N MET A 295 0.98 5.09 14.29
CA MET A 295 -0.36 5.40 14.84
C MET A 295 -0.38 5.37 16.37
N ARG A 296 0.44 4.50 16.97
CA ARG A 296 0.51 4.25 18.42
C ARG A 296 1.50 5.15 19.16
N THR A 297 2.62 5.48 18.53
CA THR A 297 3.77 6.12 19.19
C THR A 297 4.00 7.57 18.76
N GLY A 298 3.32 8.06 17.71
CA GLY A 298 3.56 9.38 17.12
C GLY A 298 3.14 10.59 17.97
N GLY A 299 2.54 10.38 19.14
CA GLY A 299 2.13 11.44 20.09
C GLY A 299 0.97 12.34 19.63
N LYS A 300 0.58 12.27 18.36
CA LYS A 300 -0.56 12.95 17.73
C LYS A 300 -1.27 11.99 16.76
N PRO A 301 -2.58 12.19 16.52
CA PRO A 301 -3.30 11.40 15.52
C PRO A 301 -2.68 11.59 14.14
N VAL A 302 -2.58 10.49 13.38
CA VAL A 302 -2.11 10.49 11.99
C VAL A 302 -3.16 9.87 11.08
N TYR A 303 -3.29 10.41 9.87
CA TYR A 303 -4.22 9.92 8.84
C TYR A 303 -3.39 9.42 7.66
N LEU A 304 -3.25 8.10 7.57
CA LEU A 304 -2.27 7.42 6.74
C LEU A 304 -2.98 6.81 5.53
N GLY A 305 -2.76 7.40 4.35
CA GLY A 305 -3.14 6.84 3.07
C GLY A 305 -1.91 6.49 2.22
N PHE A 306 -2.11 6.27 0.92
CA PHE A 306 -1.01 5.92 0.02
C PHE A 306 0.15 6.94 -0.03
N PRO A 307 -0.04 8.28 0.13
CA PRO A 307 1.10 9.19 0.18
C PRO A 307 2.00 8.95 1.39
N GLN A 308 1.40 8.73 2.57
CA GLN A 308 2.17 8.44 3.79
C GLN A 308 2.83 7.06 3.73
N ALA A 309 2.18 6.07 3.11
CA ALA A 309 2.79 4.78 2.84
C ALA A 309 4.01 4.91 1.91
N PHE A 310 3.94 5.81 0.92
CA PHE A 310 5.04 6.07 0.02
C PHE A 310 6.24 6.75 0.68
N ASP A 311 6.00 7.76 1.52
CA ASP A 311 7.06 8.40 2.32
C ASP A 311 7.78 7.38 3.22
N GLU A 312 7.03 6.49 3.87
CA GLU A 312 7.59 5.44 4.71
C GLU A 312 8.33 4.38 3.87
N ALA A 313 7.82 4.03 2.68
CA ALA A 313 8.49 3.10 1.76
C ALA A 313 9.83 3.64 1.27
N ARG A 314 9.92 4.94 0.96
CA ARG A 314 11.21 5.60 0.65
C ARG A 314 12.17 5.54 1.83
N ALA A 315 11.70 5.78 3.05
CA ALA A 315 12.54 5.69 4.24
C ALA A 315 13.06 4.26 4.50
N VAL A 316 12.20 3.24 4.32
CA VAL A 316 12.61 1.83 4.42
C VAL A 316 13.60 1.47 3.30
N ALA A 317 13.30 1.84 2.05
CA ALA A 317 14.13 1.55 0.89
C ALA A 317 15.50 2.22 0.97
N ALA A 318 15.58 3.46 1.46
CA ALA A 318 16.85 4.16 1.69
C ALA A 318 17.74 3.47 2.75
N GLY A 319 17.14 2.71 3.67
CA GLY A 319 17.85 1.95 4.70
C GLY A 319 18.40 0.60 4.24
N LEU A 320 18.05 0.11 3.05
CA LEU A 320 18.66 -1.11 2.50
C LEU A 320 20.06 -0.74 1.93
N GLY A 321 21.07 -1.60 2.06
CA GLY A 321 22.43 -1.33 1.56
C GLY A 321 22.55 -1.12 0.05
#